data_AF-A0A2J0N2K2-F1
#
_entry.id   AF-A0A2J0N2K2-F1
#
_cell.length_a   1.000
_cell.length_b   1.000
_cell.length_c   1.000
_cell.angle_alpha   90.00
_cell.angle_beta   90.00
_cell.angle_gamma   90.00
#
_symmetry.space_group_name_H-M   'P 1'
#
loop_
_entity.id
_entity.type
_entity.pdbx_description
1 polymer ?
#
loop_
_entity_poly.entity_id
_entity_poly.type
_entity_poly.pdbx_seq_one_letter_code
_entity_poly.pdbx_strand_id
1 'polypeptide(L)' 'MKKGTLILGADHAGFKVKEFVKKELLRLNYPVEDVGTHSTAKVDYPDYAEKVSVQVKKNKNSRGILVCDTGIGASIA' A
#
# COMPACT_ATOMS: atom_id res chain seq x y z
N MET A 1 12.80 18.37 7.44
CA MET A 1 13.21 17.00 7.07
C MET A 1 12.40 16.56 5.85
N LYS A 2 13.03 15.93 4.85
CA LYS A 2 12.34 15.49 3.61
C LYS A 2 11.43 14.30 3.94
N LYS A 3 10.12 14.39 3.68
CA LYS A 3 9.18 13.28 3.94
C LYS A 3 9.56 12.07 3.08
N GLY A 4 9.57 10.90 3.70
CA GLY A 4 9.76 9.63 2.99
C GLY A 4 8.58 9.29 2.08
N THR A 5 8.81 8.44 1.08
CA THR A 5 7.76 7.96 0.16
C THR A 5 6.93 6.87 0.83
N LEU A 6 5.61 6.91 0.69
CA LEU A 6 4.72 5.89 1.20
C LEU A 6 4.25 5.00 0.05
N ILE A 7 4.59 3.71 0.12
CA ILE A 7 4.20 2.70 -0.86
C ILE A 7 2.91 2.03 -0.37
N LEU A 8 1.82 2.17 -1.12
CA LEU A 8 0.50 1.61 -0.79
C LEU A 8 0.23 0.36 -1.61
N GLY A 9 -0.17 -0.71 -0.92
CA GLY A 9 -0.69 -1.94 -1.51
C GLY A 9 -1.98 -2.38 -0.84
N ALA A 10 -2.85 -3.05 -1.58
CA ALA A 10 -4.04 -3.69 -1.03
C ALA A 10 -4.52 -4.85 -1.89
N ASP A 11 -5.23 -5.78 -1.28
CA ASP A 11 -6.08 -6.70 -2.01
C ASP A 11 -7.44 -6.06 -2.36
N HIS A 12 -8.31 -6.84 -2.99
CA HIS A 12 -9.63 -6.40 -3.41
C HIS A 12 -10.53 -5.96 -2.24
N ALA A 13 -10.39 -6.58 -1.07
CA ALA A 13 -11.14 -6.22 0.14
C ALA A 13 -10.64 -4.88 0.72
N GLY A 14 -9.32 -4.66 0.71
CA GLY A 14 -8.68 -3.44 1.20
C GLY A 14 -8.75 -2.23 0.26
N PHE A 15 -9.19 -2.40 -0.99
CA PHE A 15 -9.14 -1.35 -2.02
C PHE A 15 -9.77 -0.01 -1.58
N LYS A 16 -11.00 -0.03 -1.03
CA LYS A 16 -11.70 1.20 -0.62
C LYS A 16 -10.97 1.94 0.50
N VAL A 17 -10.41 1.20 1.46
CA VAL A 17 -9.66 1.76 2.57
C VAL A 17 -8.32 2.31 2.08
N LYS A 18 -7.63 1.61 1.18
CA LYS A 18 -6.40 2.08 0.53
C LYS A 18 -6.62 3.41 -0.21
N GLU A 19 -7.70 3.55 -0.98
CA GLU A 19 -8.03 4.81 -1.67
C GLU A 19 -8.35 5.96 -0.69
N PHE A 20 -9.05 5.68 0.41
CA PHE A 20 -9.25 6.66 1.47
C PHE A 20 -7.93 7.12 2.10
N VAL A 21 -7.06 6.18 2.47
CA VAL A 21 -5.74 6.45 3.04
C VAL A 21 -4.88 7.26 2.06
N LYS A 22 -4.86 6.86 0.78
CA LYS A 22 -4.15 7.59 -0.29
C LYS A 22 -4.57 9.05 -0.35
N LYS A 23 -5.88 9.33 -0.33
CA LYS A 23 -6.41 10.70 -0.36
C LYS A 23 -5.93 11.52 0.84
N GLU A 24 -5.97 10.96 2.04
CA GLU A 24 -5.51 11.65 3.25
C GLU A 24 -4.00 11.89 3.25
N LEU A 25 -3.19 10.92 2.79
CA LEU A 25 -1.74 11.08 2.68
C LEU A 25 -1.35 12.17 1.69
N LEU A 26 -2.02 12.22 0.53
CA LEU A 26 -1.84 13.28 -0.45
C LEU A 26 -2.24 14.65 0.12
N ARG A 27 -3.37 14.74 0.85
CA ARG A 27 -3.79 15.96 1.55
C ARG A 27 -2.77 16.44 2.58
N LEU A 28 -2.10 15.50 3.25
CA LEU A 28 -1.02 15.78 4.21
C LEU A 28 0.35 16.01 3.53
N ASN A 29 0.40 16.12 2.19
CA ASN A 29 1.59 16.40 1.42
C ASN A 29 2.69 15.32 1.55
N TYR A 30 2.29 14.05 1.70
CA TYR A 30 3.21 12.91 1.61
C TYR A 30 3.39 12.46 0.15
N PRO A 31 4.61 12.13 -0.29
CA PRO A 31 4.82 11.42 -1.55
C PRO A 31 4.25 10.00 -1.43
N VAL A 32 3.39 9.62 -2.38
CA VAL A 32 2.70 8.33 -2.37
C VAL A 32 2.94 7.61 -3.70
N GLU A 33 3.28 6.33 -3.61
CA GLU A 33 3.32 5.39 -4.73
C GLU A 33 2.30 4.28 -4.48
N ASP A 34 1.37 4.07 -5.40
CA ASP A 34 0.29 3.10 -5.28
C ASP A 34 0.55 1.93 -6.22
N VAL A 35 0.90 0.77 -5.66
CA VAL A 35 1.20 -0.46 -6.44
C VAL A 35 -0.03 -1.34 -6.64
N GLY A 36 -1.21 -0.84 -6.27
CA GLY A 36 -2.51 -1.47 -6.46
C GLY A 36 -3.00 -2.22 -5.22
N THR A 37 -4.09 -2.98 -5.29
CA THR A 37 -4.97 -3.12 -6.46
C THR A 37 -5.63 -1.80 -6.84
N HIS A 38 -6.07 -1.66 -8.09
CA HIS A 38 -6.75 -0.46 -8.60
C HIS A 38 -8.25 -0.68 -8.83
N SER A 39 -8.79 -1.80 -8.36
CA SER A 39 -10.20 -2.11 -8.46
C SER A 39 -10.65 -3.06 -7.35
N THR A 40 -11.96 -3.26 -7.22
CA THR A 40 -12.56 -4.28 -6.35
C THR A 40 -12.58 -5.67 -7.00
N ALA A 41 -11.95 -5.85 -8.16
CA ALA A 41 -11.84 -7.16 -8.79
C ALA A 41 -11.00 -8.08 -7.91
N LYS A 42 -11.45 -9.33 -7.77
CA LYS A 42 -10.81 -10.32 -6.89
C LYS A 42 -9.35 -10.52 -7.30
N VAL A 43 -8.47 -10.40 -6.31
CA VAL A 43 -7.02 -10.58 -6.44
C VAL A 43 -6.48 -11.15 -5.13
N ASP A 44 -5.31 -11.76 -5.22
CA ASP A 44 -4.64 -12.36 -4.06
C ASP A 44 -3.74 -11.33 -3.37
N TYR A 45 -3.86 -11.23 -2.05
CA TYR A 45 -3.08 -10.29 -1.24
C TYR A 45 -1.55 -10.50 -1.29
N PRO A 46 -1.00 -11.73 -1.43
CA PRO A 46 0.45 -11.93 -1.46
C PRO A 46 1.14 -11.19 -2.63
N ASP A 47 0.50 -11.12 -3.79
CA ASP A 47 1.04 -10.40 -4.96
C ASP A 47 1.26 -8.92 -4.66
N TYR A 48 0.37 -8.30 -3.90
CA TYR A 48 0.47 -6.90 -3.51
C TYR A 48 1.39 -6.68 -2.31
N ALA A 49 1.44 -7.64 -1.39
CA ALA A 49 2.44 -7.66 -0.31
C ALA A 49 3.87 -7.71 -0.87
N GLU A 50 4.11 -8.55 -1.89
CA GLU A 50 5.39 -8.62 -2.59
C GLU A 50 5.72 -7.31 -3.29
N LYS A 51 4.78 -6.75 -4.08
CA LYS A 51 5.00 -5.47 -4.78
C LYS A 51 5.39 -4.34 -3.82
N VAL A 52 4.69 -4.21 -2.68
CA VAL A 52 5.04 -3.23 -1.66
C VAL A 52 6.43 -3.50 -1.09
N SER A 53 6.71 -4.74 -0.70
CA SER A 53 7.99 -5.14 -0.11
C SER A 53 9.17 -4.89 -1.04
N VAL A 54 9.02 -5.17 -2.34
CA VAL A 54 10.05 -4.92 -3.35
C VAL A 54 10.34 -3.44 -3.48
N GLN A 55 9.31 -2.58 -3.53
CA GLN A 55 9.52 -1.12 -3.64
C GLN A 55 10.14 -0.53 -2.37
N VAL A 56 9.71 -0.99 -1.20
CA VAL A 56 10.29 -0.57 0.08
C VAL A 56 11.78 -0.93 0.16
N LYS A 57 12.16 -2.13 -0.27
CA LYS A 57 13.57 -2.55 -0.34
C LYS A 57 14.40 -1.69 -1.27
N LYS A 58 13.84 -1.22 -2.39
CA LYS A 58 14.54 -0.37 -3.36
C LYS A 58 14.74 1.07 -2.87
N ASN A 59 13.79 1.60 -2.09
CA ASN A 59 13.83 2.99 -1.62
C ASN A 59 14.06 3.07 -0.10
N LYS A 60 15.31 3.32 0.31
CA LYS A 60 15.73 3.40 1.72
C LYS A 60 15.00 4.48 2.54
N ASN A 61 14.39 5.47 1.89
CA ASN A 61 13.60 6.52 2.55
C ASN A 61 12.10 6.32 2.32
N SER A 62 11.64 5.07 2.18
CA SER A 62 10.23 4.74 2.01
C SER A 62 9.69 3.85 3.12
N ARG A 63 8.36 3.79 3.23
CA ARG A 63 7.63 2.86 4.10
C ARG A 63 6.48 2.23 3.33
N GLY A 64 6.19 0.97 3.64
CA GLY A 64 5.05 0.24 3.08
C GLY A 64 3.80 0.37 3.93
N ILE A 65 2.65 0.47 3.28
CA ILE A 65 1.32 0.39 3.88
C ILE A 65 0.56 -0.66 3.08
N LEU A 66 0.18 -1.75 3.76
CA LEU A 66 -0.62 -2.82 3.19
C LEU A 66 -2.00 -2.85 3.84
N VAL A 67 -3.03 -3.01 3.02
CA VAL A 67 -4.42 -3.07 3.48
C VAL A 67 -5.07 -4.34 2.94
N CYS A 68 -5.54 -5.21 3.84
CA CYS A 68 -6.42 -6.33 3.51
C CYS A 68 -7.58 -6.37 4.51
N ASP A 69 -8.49 -7.33 4.35
CA ASP A 69 -9.70 -7.44 5.16
C ASP A 69 -9.42 -7.43 6.68
N THR A 70 -8.45 -8.25 7.14
CA THR A 70 -8.11 -8.37 8.57
C THR A 70 -6.75 -7.76 8.94
N GLY A 71 -5.94 -7.36 7.96
CA GLY A 71 -4.54 -6.95 8.16
C GLY A 71 -3.56 -8.09 8.50
N ILE A 72 -4.04 -9.26 8.95
CA ILE A 72 -3.20 -10.36 9.41
C ILE A 72 -2.46 -11.02 8.24
N GLY A 73 -3.19 -11.42 7.19
CA GLY A 73 -2.59 -12.08 6.02
C GLY A 73 -1.52 -11.22 5.34
N ALA A 74 -1.76 -9.91 5.25
CA ALA A 74 -0.82 -8.97 4.65
C ALA A 74 0.42 -8.70 5.51
N SER A 75 0.36 -8.92 6.83
CA SER A 75 1.53 -8.79 7.72
C SER A 75 2.43 -10.03 7.74
N ILE A 76 1.91 -11.19 7.34
CA ILE A 76 2.64 -12.47 7.33
C ILE A 76 3.36 -12.71 6.00
N ALA A 77 2.77 -12.25 4.89
CA ALA A 77 3.32 -12.37 3.54
C ALA A 77 4.56 -11.50 3.31
#